data_AF-A0A423TCW1-F1
#
_entry.id   AF-A0A423TCW1-F1
#
_cell.length_a   1.000
_cell.length_b   1.000
_cell.length_c   1.000
_cell.angle_alpha   90.00
_cell.angle_beta   90.00
_cell.angle_gamma   90.00
#
_symmetry.space_group_name_H-M   'P 1'
#
loop_
_entity.id
_entity.type
_entity.pdbx_description
1 polymer ?
#
loop_
_entity_poly.entity_id
_entity_poly.type
_entity_poly.pdbx_seq_one_letter_code
_entity_poly.pdbx_strand_id
1 'polypeptide(L)'
;MSRWGILALLLSLITICQGGDGGTPSHGFHGFRDLPCPNAEDILPCTCNADENSRMDMDCSHVESEEQLERVFSATFPFSTFRNFTIFNNTFLTLLRNQSLGTASFTGVYFTNSVLEMVEPYALSNSFATAQVINMQKNLLVSFPFETLPSFTSLLELDLSDNRLTVPPLESETLLMLDLSNNEITNVSATAFSAVPQLSEIDLSGNQIPQIQTGTFAGHHNLYHVSLESNILKYIPEGAIQLTSIVEKFTENVRFCLICNYLSKIIPAIQSRCTRFRFGPLSSEQILPRLNHVIEEESVPVTEDGKKALLALSGGDMRKVLNILQSTAMAYNEVSEDNVYTCVGHPLRSDITNIINWMLNEDFQLAYKSILLTVITWCNVTNFFPMMLGSSLQATESCLYNLN
;
A
#
# COMPACT_ATOMS: atom_id res chain seq x y z
N MET A 1 -62.86 -43.94 23.01
CA MET A 1 -62.55 -42.51 23.25
C MET A 1 -61.98 -42.38 24.65
N SER A 2 -60.69 -42.10 24.75
CA SER A 2 -59.99 -41.53 25.92
C SER A 2 -58.51 -41.77 25.64
N ARG A 3 -57.93 -40.92 24.78
CA ARG A 3 -56.98 -39.85 25.15
C ARG A 3 -55.79 -40.43 25.94
N TRP A 4 -54.57 -40.17 25.44
CA TRP A 4 -53.24 -40.47 26.01
C TRP A 4 -52.37 -41.55 25.34
N GLY A 5 -52.61 -41.87 24.07
CA GLY A 5 -51.71 -42.72 23.25
C GLY A 5 -50.79 -41.99 22.26
N ILE A 6 -50.89 -40.65 22.14
CA ILE A 6 -50.15 -39.84 21.14
C ILE A 6 -49.35 -38.72 21.84
N LEU A 7 -48.82 -38.97 23.04
CA LEU A 7 -47.98 -38.00 23.75
C LEU A 7 -46.78 -38.67 24.45
N ALA A 8 -46.18 -39.67 23.81
CA ALA A 8 -45.01 -40.39 24.31
C ALA A 8 -43.82 -40.43 23.32
N LEU A 9 -43.85 -39.59 22.27
CA LEU A 9 -42.76 -39.48 21.28
C LEU A 9 -42.31 -38.04 20.99
N LEU A 10 -42.71 -37.07 21.83
CA LEU A 10 -42.42 -35.64 21.61
C LEU A 10 -41.90 -34.88 22.85
N LEU A 11 -41.42 -35.56 23.89
CA LEU A 11 -40.85 -34.93 25.09
C LEU A 11 -39.51 -35.59 25.53
N SER A 12 -38.62 -35.81 24.56
CA SER A 12 -37.19 -36.09 24.81
C SER A 12 -36.28 -34.90 24.46
N LEU A 13 -36.85 -33.70 24.48
CA LEU A 13 -36.17 -32.40 24.43
C LEU A 13 -36.90 -31.51 25.45
N ILE A 14 -36.12 -30.79 26.27
CA ILE A 14 -36.52 -29.80 27.30
C ILE A 14 -36.55 -30.36 28.75
N THR A 15 -35.38 -30.22 29.39
CA THR A 15 -35.20 -29.51 30.68
C THR A 15 -35.53 -30.28 31.97
N ILE A 16 -34.49 -30.69 32.71
CA ILE A 16 -34.08 -30.10 34.00
C ILE A 16 -35.26 -29.91 34.97
N CYS A 17 -35.35 -30.72 36.04
CA CYS A 17 -35.03 -30.30 37.42
C CYS A 17 -35.50 -31.31 38.49
N GLN A 18 -34.67 -31.47 39.53
CA GLN A 18 -34.92 -32.03 40.88
C GLN A 18 -35.00 -33.56 41.05
N GLY A 19 -34.28 -34.22 41.97
CA GLY A 19 -33.35 -33.76 43.00
C GLY A 19 -32.95 -34.89 43.99
N GLY A 20 -31.94 -34.62 44.82
CA GLY A 20 -31.57 -35.35 46.06
C GLY A 20 -30.52 -36.47 45.89
N ASP A 21 -29.58 -36.73 46.79
CA ASP A 21 -29.18 -36.10 48.06
C ASP A 21 -27.85 -36.77 48.49
N GLY A 22 -26.94 -36.06 49.17
CA GLY A 22 -25.69 -36.64 49.68
C GLY A 22 -24.63 -35.60 50.05
N GLY A 23 -24.70 -35.06 51.27
CA GLY A 23 -23.76 -34.04 51.78
C GLY A 23 -22.48 -34.59 52.44
N THR A 24 -21.43 -33.75 52.43
CA THR A 24 -20.42 -33.44 53.47
C THR A 24 -19.40 -32.44 52.86
N PRO A 25 -18.62 -31.63 53.62
CA PRO A 25 -19.00 -30.25 53.94
C PRO A 25 -18.05 -29.18 53.35
N SER A 26 -18.62 -27.98 53.24
CA SER A 26 -18.02 -26.63 53.19
C SER A 26 -16.50 -26.47 53.42
N HIS A 27 -15.81 -26.02 52.38
CA HIS A 27 -14.80 -24.95 52.50
C HIS A 27 -15.23 -23.79 51.61
N GLY A 28 -15.54 -22.65 52.23
CA GLY A 28 -15.95 -21.44 51.54
C GLY A 28 -14.84 -20.91 50.64
N PHE A 29 -15.16 -20.70 49.38
CA PHE A 29 -14.42 -19.79 48.51
C PHE A 29 -15.15 -18.45 48.52
N HIS A 30 -14.76 -17.60 49.46
CA HIS A 30 -14.79 -16.16 49.23
C HIS A 30 -13.80 -15.85 48.10
N GLY A 31 -14.27 -15.13 47.09
CA GLY A 31 -13.42 -14.63 46.02
C GLY A 31 -14.23 -14.30 44.78
N PHE A 32 -15.18 -13.37 44.90
CA PHE A 32 -15.53 -12.54 43.76
C PHE A 32 -14.22 -11.90 43.28
N ARG A 33 -13.62 -12.43 42.22
CA ARG A 33 -12.67 -11.66 41.42
C ARG A 33 -13.54 -10.65 40.68
N ASP A 34 -13.62 -9.43 41.20
CA ASP A 34 -14.15 -8.31 40.45
C ASP A 34 -13.47 -8.31 39.07
N LEU A 35 -14.28 -8.37 38.03
CA LEU A 35 -13.77 -8.44 36.66
C LEU A 35 -12.96 -7.17 36.37
N PRO A 36 -11.80 -7.27 35.71
CA PRO A 36 -11.00 -6.10 35.35
C PRO A 36 -11.73 -5.18 34.37
N CYS A 37 -12.60 -5.72 33.51
CA CYS A 37 -13.33 -4.95 32.52
C CYS A 37 -14.54 -4.17 33.09
N PRO A 38 -14.88 -3.02 32.49
CA PRO A 38 -16.11 -2.29 32.81
C PRO A 38 -17.36 -3.12 32.55
N ASN A 39 -18.50 -2.70 33.12
CA ASN A 39 -19.78 -3.34 32.86
C ASN A 39 -20.13 -3.25 31.37
N ALA A 40 -20.49 -4.39 30.77
CA ALA A 40 -20.73 -4.51 29.34
C ALA A 40 -21.87 -3.58 28.86
N GLU A 41 -22.91 -3.35 29.68
CA GLU A 41 -24.04 -2.49 29.32
C GLU A 41 -23.65 -1.01 29.16
N ASP A 42 -22.65 -0.55 29.93
CA ASP A 42 -22.22 0.84 29.94
C ASP A 42 -21.33 1.19 28.74
N ILE A 43 -20.71 0.18 28.13
CA ILE A 43 -19.73 0.35 27.04
C ILE A 43 -20.27 -0.06 25.67
N LEU A 44 -21.54 -0.46 25.54
CA LEU A 44 -22.12 -0.83 24.25
C LEU A 44 -22.06 0.33 23.22
N PRO A 45 -21.62 0.07 21.97
CA PRO A 45 -21.41 -1.25 21.33
C PRO A 45 -19.97 -1.78 21.45
N CYS A 46 -19.10 -1.13 22.21
CA CYS A 46 -17.75 -1.63 22.44
C CYS A 46 -17.75 -2.86 23.35
N THR A 47 -16.69 -3.65 23.25
CA THR A 47 -16.44 -4.81 24.11
C THR A 47 -15.08 -4.68 24.79
N CYS A 48 -15.00 -5.14 26.04
CA CYS A 48 -13.75 -5.20 26.78
C CYS A 48 -13.41 -6.65 27.07
N ASN A 49 -12.20 -7.05 26.72
CA ASN A 49 -11.64 -8.36 27.03
C ASN A 49 -10.42 -8.19 27.93
N ALA A 50 -10.22 -9.07 28.90
CA ALA A 50 -9.02 -9.07 29.74
C ALA A 50 -8.30 -10.41 29.65
N ASP A 51 -6.97 -10.35 29.56
CA ASP A 51 -6.13 -11.55 29.53
C ASP A 51 -5.88 -12.12 30.95
N GLU A 52 -5.14 -13.23 31.02
CA GLU A 52 -4.78 -13.90 32.27
C GLU A 52 -4.01 -13.00 33.25
N ASN A 53 -3.34 -11.95 32.74
CA ASN A 53 -2.59 -10.96 33.50
C ASN A 53 -3.43 -9.71 33.81
N SER A 54 -4.74 -9.75 33.58
CA SER A 54 -5.67 -8.61 33.75
C SER A 54 -5.34 -7.40 32.88
N ARG A 55 -4.63 -7.58 31.76
CA ARG A 55 -4.45 -6.53 30.75
C ARG A 55 -5.70 -6.48 29.89
N MET A 56 -6.30 -5.31 29.82
CA MET A 56 -7.59 -5.09 29.16
C MET A 56 -7.41 -4.56 27.74
N ASP A 57 -8.18 -5.09 26.81
CA ASP A 57 -8.30 -4.61 25.44
C ASP A 57 -9.73 -4.13 25.19
N MET A 58 -9.87 -2.96 24.58
CA MET A 58 -11.14 -2.37 24.22
C MET A 58 -11.32 -2.42 22.71
N ASP A 59 -12.38 -3.07 22.24
CA ASP A 59 -12.78 -3.12 20.83
C ASP A 59 -14.05 -2.30 20.62
N CYS A 60 -13.95 -1.24 19.83
CA CYS A 60 -15.01 -0.31 19.47
C CYS A 60 -15.34 -0.32 17.98
N SER A 61 -15.05 -1.43 17.28
CA SER A 61 -15.24 -1.55 15.82
C SER A 61 -16.69 -1.32 15.36
N HIS A 62 -17.67 -1.56 16.24
CA HIS A 62 -19.10 -1.44 15.95
C HIS A 62 -19.72 -0.09 16.32
N VAL A 63 -18.91 0.91 16.66
CA VAL A 63 -19.42 2.26 16.94
C VAL A 63 -19.93 2.91 15.64
N GLU A 64 -21.12 3.50 15.70
CA GLU A 64 -21.83 4.08 14.54
C GLU A 64 -21.73 5.61 14.48
N SER A 65 -21.20 6.27 15.52
CA SER A 65 -20.96 7.73 15.52
C SER A 65 -19.89 8.15 16.52
N GLU A 66 -19.27 9.31 16.30
CA GLU A 66 -18.28 9.89 17.21
C GLU A 66 -18.88 10.15 18.61
N GLU A 67 -20.13 10.57 18.66
CA GLU A 67 -20.88 10.81 19.91
C GLU A 67 -21.10 9.51 20.69
N GLN A 68 -21.30 8.40 19.99
CA GLN A 68 -21.42 7.10 20.63
C GLN A 68 -20.08 6.64 21.22
N LEU A 69 -18.96 6.94 20.55
CA LEU A 69 -17.61 6.70 21.09
C LEU A 69 -17.38 7.52 22.37
N GLU A 70 -17.66 8.83 22.32
CA GLU A 70 -17.56 9.73 23.47
C GLU A 70 -18.41 9.24 24.65
N ARG A 71 -19.63 8.78 24.38
CA ARG A 71 -20.52 8.23 25.41
C ARG A 71 -19.92 7.01 26.09
N VAL A 72 -19.32 6.08 25.33
CA VAL A 72 -18.66 4.88 25.90
C VAL A 72 -17.56 5.31 26.87
N PHE A 73 -16.73 6.27 26.48
CA PHE A 73 -15.61 6.73 27.32
C PHE A 73 -15.96 7.79 28.36
N SER A 74 -17.22 8.24 28.40
CA SER A 74 -17.78 9.04 29.50
C SER A 74 -18.19 8.19 30.72
N ALA A 75 -18.25 6.87 30.56
CA ALA A 75 -18.56 5.94 31.64
C ALA A 75 -17.48 5.98 32.74
N THR A 76 -17.87 5.75 33.99
CA THR A 76 -16.92 5.68 35.10
C THR A 76 -16.20 4.35 35.07
N PHE A 77 -14.94 4.36 34.62
CA PHE A 77 -14.11 3.18 34.63
C PHE A 77 -13.42 2.99 35.99
N PRO A 78 -13.44 1.78 36.57
CA PRO A 78 -12.67 1.48 37.79
C PRO A 78 -11.15 1.55 37.53
N PHE A 79 -10.74 1.35 36.27
CA PHE A 79 -9.37 1.45 35.78
C PHE A 79 -9.36 2.16 34.43
N SER A 80 -8.44 3.09 34.23
CA SER A 80 -8.35 3.86 32.98
C SER A 80 -7.21 3.43 32.06
N THR A 81 -6.37 2.48 32.48
CA THR A 81 -5.23 2.02 31.68
C THR A 81 -5.55 0.71 30.97
N PHE A 82 -5.47 0.73 29.64
CA PHE A 82 -5.74 -0.41 28.78
C PHE A 82 -4.50 -0.77 27.97
N ARG A 83 -4.41 -2.02 27.56
CA ARG A 83 -3.37 -2.50 26.65
C ARG A 83 -3.67 -2.00 25.25
N ASN A 84 -4.77 -2.44 24.65
CA ASN A 84 -5.13 -2.06 23.28
C ASN A 84 -6.48 -1.34 23.19
N PHE A 85 -6.54 -0.35 22.32
CA PHE A 85 -7.78 0.17 21.73
C PHE A 85 -7.84 -0.27 20.28
N THR A 86 -8.97 -0.81 19.84
CA THR A 86 -9.15 -1.31 18.47
C THR A 86 -10.43 -0.80 17.85
N ILE A 87 -10.30 -0.23 16.65
CA ILE A 87 -11.38 -0.01 15.70
C ILE A 87 -10.93 -0.61 14.38
N PHE A 88 -11.67 -1.59 13.88
CA PHE A 88 -11.38 -2.27 12.63
C PHE A 88 -12.61 -2.33 11.73
N ASN A 89 -12.42 -2.08 10.43
CA ASN A 89 -13.49 -2.17 9.44
C ASN A 89 -14.70 -1.29 9.78
N ASN A 90 -14.44 -0.13 10.39
CA ASN A 90 -15.46 0.82 10.76
C ASN A 90 -15.73 1.79 9.61
N THR A 91 -17.00 1.91 9.22
CA THR A 91 -17.43 2.73 8.08
C THR A 91 -18.13 4.02 8.50
N PHE A 92 -18.14 4.35 9.79
CA PHE A 92 -18.91 5.47 10.34
C PHE A 92 -18.02 6.59 10.86
N LEU A 93 -16.96 6.24 11.58
CA LEU A 93 -16.09 7.18 12.26
C LEU A 93 -15.10 7.80 11.27
N THR A 94 -15.32 9.07 10.96
CA THR A 94 -14.44 9.85 10.07
C THR A 94 -13.52 10.78 10.85
N LEU A 95 -13.84 11.05 12.12
CA LEU A 95 -13.08 11.97 12.97
C LEU A 95 -12.81 11.39 14.36
N LEU A 96 -11.55 11.40 14.79
CA LEU A 96 -11.22 11.15 16.19
C LEU A 96 -11.03 12.47 16.93
N ARG A 97 -12.06 12.87 17.69
CA ARG A 97 -12.08 14.16 18.40
C ARG A 97 -11.19 14.17 19.63
N ASN A 98 -10.78 15.37 20.03
CA ASN A 98 -10.18 15.58 21.34
C ASN A 98 -11.13 15.09 22.45
N GLN A 99 -10.57 14.44 23.48
CA GLN A 99 -11.29 13.86 24.62
C GLN A 99 -12.29 12.75 24.29
N SER A 100 -12.35 12.27 23.03
CA SER A 100 -13.24 11.16 22.64
C SER A 100 -12.99 9.86 23.40
N LEU A 101 -11.76 9.68 23.91
CA LEU A 101 -11.36 8.53 24.74
C LEU A 101 -11.42 8.82 26.25
N GLY A 102 -12.06 9.92 26.66
CA GLY A 102 -12.32 10.25 28.06
C GLY A 102 -11.05 10.39 28.90
N THR A 103 -10.89 9.56 29.93
CA THR A 103 -9.67 9.45 30.76
C THR A 103 -8.85 8.19 30.46
N ALA A 104 -9.30 7.37 29.49
CA ALA A 104 -8.65 6.12 29.16
C ALA A 104 -7.31 6.36 28.46
N SER A 105 -6.31 5.57 28.85
CA SER A 105 -4.98 5.54 28.23
C SER A 105 -4.68 4.15 27.69
N PHE A 106 -3.94 4.09 26.59
CA PHE A 106 -3.69 2.86 25.84
C PHE A 106 -2.20 2.70 25.56
N THR A 107 -1.73 1.45 25.55
CA THR A 107 -0.37 1.10 25.09
C THR A 107 -0.33 0.91 23.57
N GLY A 108 -1.35 0.30 22.98
CA GLY A 108 -1.52 0.13 21.54
C GLY A 108 -2.82 0.79 21.09
N VAL A 109 -2.75 1.65 20.09
CA VAL A 109 -3.91 2.30 19.46
C VAL A 109 -3.99 1.79 18.02
N TYR A 110 -5.01 1.01 17.72
CA TYR A 110 -5.22 0.41 16.41
C TYR A 110 -6.54 0.91 15.83
N PHE A 111 -6.47 1.69 14.76
CA PHE A 111 -7.64 2.16 14.02
C PHE A 111 -7.40 1.84 12.56
N THR A 112 -7.73 0.64 12.10
CA THR A 112 -7.25 0.13 10.80
C THR A 112 -8.37 -0.25 9.86
N ASN A 113 -8.09 -0.21 8.55
CA ASN A 113 -9.01 -0.61 7.49
C ASN A 113 -10.40 0.06 7.65
N SER A 114 -10.42 1.36 7.87
CA SER A 114 -11.64 2.11 8.23
C SER A 114 -11.73 3.41 7.41
N VAL A 115 -12.65 4.31 7.75
CA VAL A 115 -12.91 5.56 7.01
C VAL A 115 -12.41 6.83 7.72
N LEU A 116 -11.43 6.70 8.62
CA LEU A 116 -10.94 7.83 9.41
C LEU A 116 -10.25 8.87 8.51
N GLU A 117 -10.72 10.12 8.51
CA GLU A 117 -10.21 11.22 7.69
C GLU A 117 -9.31 12.18 8.46
N MET A 118 -9.55 12.33 9.76
CA MET A 118 -8.80 13.27 10.61
C MET A 118 -8.70 12.77 12.06
N VAL A 119 -7.56 13.05 12.67
CA VAL A 119 -7.36 12.95 14.12
C VAL A 119 -7.13 14.36 14.65
N GLU A 120 -7.95 14.81 15.60
CA GLU A 120 -7.76 16.13 16.20
C GLU A 120 -6.52 16.15 17.11
N PRO A 121 -5.85 17.32 17.24
CA PRO A 121 -4.79 17.48 18.22
C PRO A 121 -5.28 17.09 19.63
N TYR A 122 -4.43 16.40 20.37
CA TYR A 122 -4.70 15.93 21.74
C TYR A 122 -5.79 14.86 21.88
N ALA A 123 -6.34 14.30 20.79
CA ALA A 123 -7.24 13.15 20.83
C ALA A 123 -6.69 11.94 21.60
N LEU A 124 -5.37 11.75 21.57
CA LEU A 124 -4.66 10.69 22.29
C LEU A 124 -3.89 11.20 23.51
N SER A 125 -4.25 12.36 24.07
CA SER A 125 -3.48 13.02 25.14
C SER A 125 -3.28 12.19 26.41
N ASN A 126 -4.27 11.41 26.81
CA ASN A 126 -4.12 10.51 27.97
C ASN A 126 -3.15 9.35 27.70
N SER A 127 -2.90 9.04 26.43
CA SER A 127 -1.99 7.99 26.01
C SER A 127 -0.57 8.49 25.73
N PHE A 128 -0.28 9.79 25.91
CA PHE A 128 1.06 10.35 25.68
C PHE A 128 2.18 9.64 26.47
N ALA A 129 1.89 9.23 27.71
CA ALA A 129 2.87 8.53 28.55
C ALA A 129 2.87 7.01 28.39
N THR A 130 1.87 6.43 27.71
CA THR A 130 1.65 4.97 27.69
C THR A 130 1.71 4.34 26.31
N ALA A 131 1.34 5.09 25.26
CA ALA A 131 1.29 4.59 23.89
C ALA A 131 2.71 4.24 23.42
N GLN A 132 2.86 2.99 22.99
CA GLN A 132 4.05 2.44 22.37
C GLN A 132 3.84 2.21 20.88
N VAL A 133 2.61 1.89 20.47
CA VAL A 133 2.23 1.63 19.08
C VAL A 133 0.99 2.44 18.73
N ILE A 134 1.06 3.20 17.65
CA ILE A 134 -0.10 3.80 17.00
C ILE A 134 -0.14 3.29 15.57
N ASN A 135 -1.18 2.55 15.23
CA ASN A 135 -1.41 2.02 13.90
C ASN A 135 -2.76 2.52 13.38
N MET A 136 -2.71 3.40 12.39
CA MET A 136 -3.88 3.95 11.71
C MET A 136 -3.85 3.67 10.20
N GLN A 137 -3.29 2.52 9.82
CA GLN A 137 -3.15 2.14 8.42
C GLN A 137 -4.50 1.95 7.72
N LYS A 138 -4.50 2.09 6.39
CA LYS A 138 -5.67 1.81 5.53
C LYS A 138 -6.89 2.60 5.97
N ASN A 139 -6.70 3.90 6.07
CA ASN A 139 -7.76 4.86 6.33
C ASN A 139 -7.78 5.91 5.22
N LEU A 140 -8.44 7.02 5.50
CA LEU A 140 -8.68 8.12 4.60
C LEU A 140 -7.99 9.40 5.11
N LEU A 141 -6.98 9.25 5.98
CA LEU A 141 -6.39 10.35 6.74
C LEU A 141 -5.78 11.38 5.80
N VAL A 142 -6.31 12.59 5.85
CA VAL A 142 -5.73 13.77 5.18
C VAL A 142 -4.87 14.58 6.16
N SER A 143 -5.14 14.44 7.46
CA SER A 143 -4.41 15.15 8.51
C SER A 143 -4.23 14.27 9.75
N PHE A 144 -3.01 14.29 10.29
CA PHE A 144 -2.63 13.68 11.57
C PHE A 144 -1.87 14.74 12.39
N PRO A 145 -2.07 14.84 13.72
CA PRO A 145 -1.53 15.91 14.55
C PRO A 145 -0.06 15.67 14.91
N PHE A 146 0.83 15.74 13.90
CA PHE A 146 2.27 15.54 14.04
C PHE A 146 2.91 16.48 15.09
N GLU A 147 2.34 17.66 15.31
CA GLU A 147 2.76 18.63 16.33
C GLU A 147 2.62 18.10 17.77
N THR A 148 1.84 17.05 17.98
CA THR A 148 1.68 16.41 19.30
C THR A 148 2.67 15.26 19.52
N LEU A 149 3.39 14.80 18.49
CA LEU A 149 4.39 13.74 18.60
C LEU A 149 5.43 13.93 19.71
N PRO A 150 5.95 15.15 19.98
CA PRO A 150 6.90 15.37 21.07
C PRO A 150 6.34 15.07 22.46
N SER A 151 5.01 15.07 22.61
CA SER A 151 4.36 14.76 23.89
C SER A 151 4.38 13.26 24.19
N PHE A 152 4.58 12.40 23.19
CA PHE A 152 4.62 10.96 23.37
C PHE A 152 5.97 10.49 23.92
N THR A 153 6.01 10.16 25.21
CA THR A 153 7.25 9.78 25.91
C THR A 153 7.57 8.30 25.85
N SER A 154 6.70 7.48 25.23
CA SER A 154 6.87 6.02 25.09
C SER A 154 6.61 5.48 23.68
N LEU A 155 6.28 6.32 22.70
CA LEU A 155 5.89 5.89 21.37
C LEU A 155 7.10 5.35 20.59
N LEU A 156 7.04 4.10 20.16
CA LEU A 156 8.10 3.41 19.45
C LEU A 156 7.76 3.21 17.97
N GLU A 157 6.48 2.93 17.68
CA GLU A 157 6.00 2.58 16.34
C GLU A 157 4.82 3.46 15.96
N LEU A 158 4.93 4.08 14.78
CA LEU A 158 3.88 4.85 14.15
C LEU A 158 3.66 4.34 12.73
N ASP A 159 2.54 3.66 12.52
CA ASP A 159 2.11 3.18 11.21
C ASP A 159 0.91 4.01 10.73
N LEU A 160 1.16 4.79 9.68
CA LEU A 160 0.18 5.64 8.99
C LEU A 160 0.11 5.27 7.50
N SER A 161 0.48 4.03 7.15
CA SER A 161 0.46 3.54 5.77
C SER A 161 -0.95 3.53 5.15
N ASP A 162 -1.01 3.56 3.82
CA ASP A 162 -2.29 3.50 3.07
C ASP A 162 -3.27 4.62 3.51
N ASN A 163 -2.83 5.87 3.41
CA ASN A 163 -3.60 7.07 3.76
C ASN A 163 -3.40 8.17 2.69
N ARG A 164 -3.80 9.41 2.97
CA ARG A 164 -3.66 10.57 2.06
C ARG A 164 -2.86 11.69 2.71
N LEU A 165 -1.85 11.32 3.51
CA LEU A 165 -1.08 12.26 4.29
C LEU A 165 0.04 12.90 3.47
N THR A 166 0.40 14.10 3.90
CA THR A 166 1.69 14.74 3.61
C THR A 166 2.56 14.71 4.87
N VAL A 167 3.89 14.71 4.71
CA VAL A 167 4.81 14.67 5.86
C VAL A 167 5.41 16.05 6.17
N PRO A 168 5.14 16.63 7.37
CA PRO A 168 5.85 17.81 7.86
C PRO A 168 7.18 17.42 8.52
N PRO A 169 8.02 18.38 8.94
CA PRO A 169 9.11 18.10 9.88
C PRO A 169 8.57 17.45 11.16
N LEU A 170 9.11 16.28 11.49
CA LEU A 170 8.74 15.48 12.64
C LEU A 170 9.70 15.73 13.81
N GLU A 171 9.15 15.68 15.01
CA GLU A 171 9.88 15.78 16.27
C GLU A 171 9.39 14.69 17.22
N SER A 172 10.29 13.80 17.64
CA SER A 172 10.03 12.73 18.60
C SER A 172 11.35 12.15 19.11
N GLU A 173 11.49 12.03 20.43
CA GLU A 173 12.70 11.49 21.07
C GLU A 173 12.70 9.95 21.18
N THR A 174 11.59 9.31 20.82
CA THR A 174 11.30 7.90 21.16
C THR A 174 11.04 7.02 19.95
N LEU A 175 10.58 7.60 18.84
CA LEU A 175 10.13 6.87 17.66
C LEU A 175 11.28 6.06 17.02
N LEU A 176 11.04 4.75 16.84
CA LEU A 176 11.98 3.80 16.23
C LEU A 176 11.55 3.40 14.82
N MET A 177 10.24 3.21 14.60
CA MET A 177 9.67 2.78 13.33
C MET A 177 8.60 3.75 12.87
N LEU A 178 8.72 4.19 11.61
CA LEU A 178 7.77 5.07 10.95
C LEU A 178 7.37 4.48 9.60
N ASP A 179 6.10 4.10 9.46
CA ASP A 179 5.53 3.69 8.18
C ASP A 179 4.61 4.80 7.65
N LEU A 180 5.01 5.36 6.51
CA LEU A 180 4.28 6.37 5.74
C LEU A 180 4.09 5.88 4.29
N SER A 181 4.16 4.57 4.06
CA SER A 181 3.97 3.99 2.73
C SER A 181 2.57 4.24 2.18
N ASN A 182 2.43 4.22 0.85
CA ASN A 182 1.15 4.42 0.14
C ASN A 182 0.38 5.68 0.62
N ASN A 183 1.07 6.82 0.65
CA ASN A 183 0.49 8.13 0.97
C ASN A 183 0.62 9.09 -0.23
N GLU A 184 0.24 10.36 -0.02
CA GLU A 184 0.31 11.41 -1.05
C GLU A 184 1.55 12.32 -0.88
N ILE A 185 2.66 11.77 -0.35
CA ILE A 185 3.86 12.55 -0.07
C ILE A 185 4.56 12.91 -1.40
N THR A 186 4.62 14.21 -1.69
CA THR A 186 5.30 14.77 -2.88
C THR A 186 6.61 15.47 -2.55
N ASN A 187 6.86 15.80 -1.29
CA ASN A 187 8.07 16.49 -0.85
C ASN A 187 8.46 16.02 0.55
N VAL A 188 9.75 15.73 0.72
CA VAL A 188 10.36 15.44 2.02
C VAL A 188 11.47 16.47 2.21
N SER A 189 11.32 17.34 3.21
CA SER A 189 12.31 18.38 3.50
C SER A 189 13.60 17.77 4.05
N ALA A 190 14.73 18.44 3.88
CA ALA A 190 16.03 17.99 4.40
C ALA A 190 16.06 17.86 5.94
N THR A 191 15.13 18.52 6.63
CA THR A 191 14.97 18.47 8.08
C THR A 191 13.73 17.68 8.50
N ALA A 192 13.11 16.94 7.58
CA ALA A 192 11.87 16.22 7.85
C ALA A 192 12.00 15.27 9.03
N PHE A 193 13.18 14.65 9.17
CA PHE A 193 13.46 13.66 10.20
C PHE A 193 14.58 14.09 11.15
N SER A 194 15.12 15.31 11.04
CA SER A 194 16.31 15.69 11.84
C SER A 194 16.09 15.67 13.35
N ALA A 195 14.84 15.77 13.81
CA ALA A 195 14.45 15.72 15.23
C ALA A 195 13.78 14.39 15.62
N VAL A 196 14.08 13.29 14.93
CA VAL A 196 13.72 11.92 15.32
C VAL A 196 14.96 11.01 15.45
N PRO A 197 15.86 11.27 16.42
CA PRO A 197 17.21 10.70 16.45
C PRO A 197 17.26 9.17 16.65
N GLN A 198 16.20 8.56 17.19
CA GLN A 198 16.15 7.13 17.46
C GLN A 198 15.67 6.28 16.28
N LEU A 199 15.22 6.90 15.18
CA LEU A 199 14.61 6.21 14.06
C LEU A 199 15.54 5.14 13.46
N SER A 200 15.06 3.91 13.40
CA SER A 200 15.77 2.73 12.89
C SER A 200 15.19 2.19 11.58
N GLU A 201 13.87 2.33 11.41
CA GLU A 201 13.16 1.94 10.20
C GLU A 201 12.25 3.07 9.71
N ILE A 202 12.29 3.32 8.39
CA ILE A 202 11.35 4.21 7.73
C ILE A 202 10.88 3.63 6.40
N ASP A 203 9.57 3.59 6.20
CA ASP A 203 8.96 3.25 4.92
C ASP A 203 8.25 4.46 4.31
N LEU A 204 8.70 4.86 3.12
CA LEU A 204 8.13 5.93 2.30
C LEU A 204 7.72 5.40 0.91
N SER A 205 7.57 4.08 0.76
CA SER A 205 7.22 3.46 -0.51
C SER A 205 5.83 3.86 -0.99
N GLY A 206 5.56 3.72 -2.30
CA GLY A 206 4.23 4.00 -2.85
C GLY A 206 3.78 5.46 -2.74
N ASN A 207 4.72 6.39 -2.57
CA ASN A 207 4.46 7.83 -2.54
C ASN A 207 4.81 8.49 -3.89
N GLN A 208 4.71 9.82 -3.96
CA GLN A 208 4.95 10.61 -5.18
C GLN A 208 6.20 11.49 -5.06
N ILE A 209 7.25 10.99 -4.39
CA ILE A 209 8.45 11.77 -4.10
C ILE A 209 9.35 11.87 -5.36
N PRO A 210 9.62 13.07 -5.90
CA PRO A 210 10.44 13.25 -7.10
C PRO A 210 11.95 13.24 -6.80
N GLN A 211 12.34 13.61 -5.59
CA GLN A 211 13.73 13.66 -5.12
C GLN A 211 13.78 13.65 -3.59
N ILE A 212 14.84 13.07 -3.03
CA ILE A 212 15.21 13.19 -1.61
C ILE A 212 16.26 14.30 -1.49
N GLN A 213 16.11 15.21 -0.53
CA GLN A 213 17.06 16.31 -0.34
C GLN A 213 18.35 15.83 0.34
N THR A 214 19.49 16.47 0.03
CA THR A 214 20.75 16.22 0.73
C THR A 214 20.57 16.49 2.23
N GLY A 215 20.99 15.54 3.08
CA GLY A 215 20.87 15.66 4.53
C GLY A 215 19.56 15.15 5.14
N THR A 216 18.57 14.72 4.33
CA THR A 216 17.26 14.23 4.83
C THR A 216 17.41 13.16 5.91
N PHE A 217 18.36 12.25 5.74
CA PHE A 217 18.67 11.17 6.69
C PHE A 217 20.02 11.36 7.40
N ALA A 218 20.57 12.57 7.43
CA ALA A 218 21.81 12.84 8.15
C ALA A 218 21.59 12.72 9.67
N GLY A 219 22.59 12.20 10.39
CA GLY A 219 22.56 12.10 11.86
C GLY A 219 21.80 10.88 12.42
N HIS A 220 21.09 10.12 11.59
CA HIS A 220 20.35 8.93 12.01
C HIS A 220 21.28 7.70 12.07
N HIS A 221 21.97 7.53 13.20
CA HIS A 221 22.98 6.48 13.36
C HIS A 221 22.41 5.07 13.52
N ASN A 222 21.13 4.95 13.88
CA ASN A 222 20.44 3.68 14.09
C ASN A 222 19.65 3.21 12.86
N LEU A 223 19.54 4.05 11.82
CA LEU A 223 18.76 3.78 10.63
C LEU A 223 19.39 2.63 9.81
N TYR A 224 18.68 1.51 9.71
CA TYR A 224 19.10 0.36 8.90
C TYR A 224 18.11 0.00 7.79
N HIS A 225 16.86 0.44 7.88
CA HIS A 225 15.84 0.22 6.86
C HIS A 225 15.28 1.55 6.35
N VAL A 226 15.39 1.77 5.03
CA VAL A 226 14.77 2.91 4.33
C VAL A 226 14.16 2.37 3.06
N SER A 227 12.83 2.38 2.97
CA SER A 227 12.11 2.01 1.76
C SER A 227 11.65 3.26 1.00
N LEU A 228 12.03 3.32 -0.29
CA LEU A 228 11.65 4.38 -1.23
C LEU A 228 11.06 3.78 -2.52
N GLU A 229 10.59 2.53 -2.43
CA GLU A 229 10.03 1.81 -3.56
C GLU A 229 8.80 2.53 -4.14
N SER A 230 8.48 2.30 -5.41
CA SER A 230 7.25 2.83 -6.04
C SER A 230 7.05 4.35 -5.92
N ASN A 231 8.16 5.11 -5.86
CA ASN A 231 8.18 6.57 -5.96
C ASN A 231 8.59 7.05 -7.37
N ILE A 232 8.45 8.34 -7.64
CA ILE A 232 8.84 8.99 -8.91
C ILE A 232 10.27 9.58 -8.87
N LEU A 233 11.17 8.96 -8.11
CA LEU A 233 12.54 9.44 -7.89
C LEU A 233 13.35 9.50 -9.19
N LYS A 234 13.87 10.70 -9.50
CA LYS A 234 14.71 10.90 -10.71
C LYS A 234 16.19 10.55 -10.50
N TYR A 235 16.69 10.78 -9.29
CA TYR A 235 18.04 10.50 -8.80
C TYR A 235 18.05 10.65 -7.27
N ILE A 236 19.06 10.09 -6.61
CA ILE A 236 19.32 10.29 -5.18
C ILE A 236 20.59 11.14 -5.08
N PRO A 237 20.54 12.37 -4.53
CA PRO A 237 21.72 13.23 -4.48
C PRO A 237 22.75 12.73 -3.46
N GLU A 238 24.01 13.09 -3.70
CA GLU A 238 25.11 12.80 -2.78
C GLU A 238 24.80 13.42 -1.40
N GLY A 239 24.90 12.61 -0.35
CA GLY A 239 24.61 13.02 1.03
C GLY A 239 23.12 13.09 1.41
N ALA A 240 22.16 12.78 0.52
CA ALA A 240 20.75 12.57 0.92
C ALA A 240 20.62 11.47 1.97
N ILE A 241 21.41 10.43 1.78
CA ILE A 241 21.58 9.34 2.71
C ILE A 241 23.08 9.26 2.97
N GLN A 242 23.50 9.09 4.22
CA GLN A 242 24.87 8.66 4.55
C GLN A 242 25.12 7.19 4.13
N LEU A 243 24.55 6.78 3.00
CA LEU A 243 24.61 5.43 2.44
C LEU A 243 26.06 4.99 2.28
N THR A 244 26.97 5.89 1.90
CA THR A 244 28.40 5.58 1.82
C THR A 244 28.97 5.15 3.17
N SER A 245 28.69 5.90 4.24
CA SER A 245 29.17 5.58 5.59
C SER A 245 28.48 4.37 6.22
N ILE A 246 27.17 4.17 5.96
CA ILE A 246 26.39 3.03 6.47
C ILE A 246 26.81 1.74 5.76
N VAL A 247 26.94 1.77 4.43
CA VAL A 247 27.46 0.64 3.65
C VAL A 247 28.86 0.29 4.14
N GLU A 248 29.73 1.27 4.35
CA GLU A 248 31.09 1.04 4.87
C GLU A 248 31.11 0.44 6.28
N LYS A 249 30.25 0.93 7.19
CA LYS A 249 30.24 0.49 8.59
C LYS A 249 29.63 -0.90 8.80
N PHE A 250 28.64 -1.28 7.99
CA PHE A 250 27.87 -2.52 8.21
C PHE A 250 28.08 -3.59 7.13
N THR A 251 29.06 -3.42 6.22
CA THR A 251 29.39 -4.40 5.16
C THR A 251 29.62 -5.83 5.70
N GLU A 252 30.13 -6.00 6.93
CA GLU A 252 30.42 -7.32 7.48
C GLU A 252 29.17 -8.13 7.83
N ASN A 253 28.06 -7.46 8.20
CA ASN A 253 26.87 -8.11 8.75
C ASN A 253 25.61 -7.91 7.89
N VAL A 254 25.62 -6.92 6.99
CA VAL A 254 24.43 -6.51 6.22
C VAL A 254 24.74 -6.54 4.73
N ARG A 255 23.84 -7.16 3.95
CA ARG A 255 23.88 -7.11 2.49
C ARG A 255 22.92 -6.04 1.99
N PHE A 256 23.47 -5.02 1.34
CA PHE A 256 22.68 -3.97 0.70
C PHE A 256 22.26 -4.40 -0.71
N CYS A 257 20.96 -4.44 -0.98
CA CYS A 257 20.43 -4.66 -2.33
C CYS A 257 19.82 -3.35 -2.84
N LEU A 258 20.33 -2.84 -3.96
CA LEU A 258 19.82 -1.63 -4.60
C LEU A 258 19.19 -2.01 -5.95
N ILE A 259 17.86 -1.92 -6.04
CA ILE A 259 17.12 -2.18 -7.28
C ILE A 259 16.87 -0.83 -7.96
N CYS A 260 17.37 -0.66 -9.18
CA CYS A 260 17.22 0.60 -9.92
C CYS A 260 17.09 0.36 -11.43
N ASN A 261 16.29 1.20 -12.10
CA ASN A 261 16.07 1.12 -13.55
C ASN A 261 17.25 1.69 -14.36
N TYR A 262 17.97 2.66 -13.78
CA TYR A 262 19.05 3.38 -14.46
C TYR A 262 20.29 3.44 -13.58
N LEU A 263 21.24 2.54 -13.83
CA LEU A 263 22.50 2.55 -13.09
C LEU A 263 23.26 3.88 -13.23
N SER A 264 23.18 4.55 -14.38
CA SER A 264 23.82 5.85 -14.60
C SER A 264 23.33 6.94 -13.65
N LYS A 265 22.15 6.76 -13.03
CA LYS A 265 21.59 7.66 -12.02
C LYS A 265 22.10 7.36 -10.61
N ILE A 266 22.79 6.24 -10.41
CA ILE A 266 23.44 5.89 -9.14
C ILE A 266 24.81 6.53 -9.09
N ILE A 267 25.16 7.14 -7.97
CA ILE A 267 26.46 7.81 -7.81
C ILE A 267 27.63 6.81 -7.95
N PRO A 268 28.76 7.21 -8.57
CA PRO A 268 29.91 6.33 -8.78
C PRO A 268 30.45 5.69 -7.49
N ALA A 269 30.37 6.38 -6.35
CA ALA A 269 30.80 5.88 -5.06
C ALA A 269 30.04 4.61 -4.62
N ILE A 270 28.73 4.53 -4.89
CA ILE A 270 27.94 3.34 -4.58
C ILE A 270 28.22 2.26 -5.63
N GLN A 271 28.31 2.63 -6.91
CA GLN A 271 28.58 1.68 -7.98
C GLN A 271 29.91 0.93 -7.82
N SER A 272 30.96 1.58 -7.30
CA SER A 272 32.27 0.95 -7.12
C SER A 272 32.30 -0.11 -6.02
N ARG A 273 31.33 -0.06 -5.09
CA ARG A 273 31.27 -0.92 -3.90
C ARG A 273 30.21 -2.03 -4.02
N CYS A 274 29.34 -1.98 -5.04
CA CYS A 274 28.27 -2.94 -5.23
C CYS A 274 28.58 -3.93 -6.37
N THR A 275 28.24 -5.20 -6.16
CA THR A 275 28.19 -6.18 -7.26
C THR A 275 27.01 -5.84 -8.17
N ARG A 276 27.32 -5.53 -9.43
CA ARG A 276 26.31 -5.14 -10.41
C ARG A 276 25.62 -6.37 -10.99
N PHE A 277 24.36 -6.56 -10.64
CA PHE A 277 23.48 -7.52 -11.30
C PHE A 277 22.65 -6.79 -12.35
N ARG A 278 22.85 -7.13 -13.63
CA ARG A 278 22.02 -6.62 -14.72
C ARG A 278 21.16 -7.76 -15.23
N PHE A 279 19.86 -7.66 -15.02
CA PHE A 279 18.90 -8.56 -15.64
C PHE A 279 18.80 -8.21 -17.12
N GLY A 280 19.16 -9.16 -17.97
CA GLY A 280 18.97 -9.05 -19.42
C GLY A 280 17.49 -9.15 -19.79
N PRO A 281 17.15 -8.83 -21.05
CA PRO A 281 15.80 -9.09 -21.56
C PRO A 281 15.43 -10.56 -21.37
N LEU A 282 14.18 -10.81 -20.99
CA LEU A 282 13.68 -12.16 -20.77
C LEU A 282 13.55 -12.91 -22.10
N SER A 283 13.79 -14.22 -22.08
CA SER A 283 13.51 -15.05 -23.25
C SER A 283 12.00 -15.22 -23.43
N SER A 284 11.55 -15.47 -24.66
CA SER A 284 10.13 -15.73 -24.96
C SER A 284 9.55 -16.88 -24.12
N GLU A 285 10.37 -17.90 -23.82
CA GLU A 285 9.99 -19.03 -22.97
C GLU A 285 9.72 -18.64 -21.51
N GLN A 286 10.40 -17.61 -21.00
CA GLN A 286 10.20 -17.09 -19.63
C GLN A 286 8.98 -16.16 -19.55
N ILE A 287 8.66 -15.45 -20.64
CA ILE A 287 7.53 -14.52 -20.71
C ILE A 287 6.21 -15.26 -20.87
N LEU A 288 6.17 -16.30 -21.71
CA LEU A 288 4.94 -17.03 -22.07
C LEU A 288 4.10 -17.51 -20.88
N PRO A 289 4.68 -18.13 -19.83
CA PRO A 289 3.91 -18.59 -18.68
C PRO A 289 3.20 -17.44 -17.96
N ARG A 290 3.89 -16.30 -17.79
CA ARG A 290 3.30 -15.13 -17.14
C ARG A 290 2.25 -14.46 -18.01
N LEU A 291 2.49 -14.39 -19.32
CA LEU A 291 1.53 -13.86 -20.29
C LEU A 291 0.23 -14.68 -20.32
N ASN A 292 0.33 -16.01 -20.40
CA ASN A 292 -0.83 -16.90 -20.42
C ASN A 292 -1.64 -16.79 -19.13
N HIS A 293 -0.98 -16.73 -17.98
CA HIS A 293 -1.65 -16.54 -16.70
C HIS A 293 -2.48 -15.24 -16.67
N VAL A 294 -1.95 -14.12 -17.15
CA VAL A 294 -2.70 -12.85 -17.22
C VAL A 294 -3.86 -12.95 -18.21
N ILE A 295 -3.66 -13.58 -19.36
CA ILE A 295 -4.73 -13.78 -20.36
C ILE A 295 -5.89 -14.60 -19.78
N GLU A 296 -5.58 -15.65 -19.01
CA GLU A 296 -6.57 -16.51 -18.36
C GLU A 296 -7.32 -15.79 -17.24
N GLU A 297 -6.64 -15.06 -16.37
CA GLU A 297 -7.29 -14.31 -15.28
C GLU A 297 -8.19 -13.19 -15.80
N GLU A 298 -7.73 -12.45 -16.81
CA GLU A 298 -8.46 -11.31 -17.38
C GLU A 298 -9.44 -11.72 -18.49
N SER A 299 -9.48 -13.00 -18.85
CA SER A 299 -10.34 -13.56 -19.92
C SER A 299 -10.21 -12.81 -21.26
N VAL A 300 -8.98 -12.45 -21.65
CA VAL A 300 -8.71 -11.68 -22.87
C VAL A 300 -8.69 -12.61 -24.09
N PRO A 301 -9.46 -12.31 -25.17
CA PRO A 301 -9.38 -13.06 -26.42
C PRO A 301 -8.08 -12.74 -27.18
N VAL A 302 -7.15 -13.70 -27.22
CA VAL A 302 -5.82 -13.56 -27.85
C VAL A 302 -5.54 -14.72 -28.80
N THR A 303 -5.09 -14.41 -30.02
CA THR A 303 -4.67 -15.42 -31.00
C THR A 303 -3.19 -15.80 -30.84
N GLU A 304 -2.78 -16.96 -31.36
CA GLU A 304 -1.39 -17.42 -31.26
C GLU A 304 -0.39 -16.56 -32.07
N ASP A 305 -0.84 -15.98 -33.17
CA ASP A 305 -0.11 -14.96 -33.94
C ASP A 305 -0.02 -13.63 -33.16
N GLY A 306 -1.09 -13.22 -32.46
CA GLY A 306 -1.07 -12.08 -31.56
C GLY A 306 -0.05 -12.23 -30.43
N LYS A 307 0.03 -13.41 -29.79
CA LYS A 307 1.08 -13.71 -28.79
C LYS A 307 2.48 -13.57 -29.35
N LYS A 308 2.73 -14.07 -30.56
CA LYS A 308 4.03 -13.93 -31.23
C LYS A 308 4.35 -12.47 -31.55
N ALA A 309 3.37 -11.69 -31.98
CA ALA A 309 3.54 -10.26 -32.23
C ALA A 309 3.89 -9.48 -30.95
N LEU A 310 3.20 -9.75 -29.84
CA LEU A 310 3.50 -9.18 -28.52
C LEU A 310 4.94 -9.47 -28.08
N LEU A 311 5.38 -10.72 -28.23
CA LEU A 311 6.75 -11.14 -27.90
C LEU A 311 7.79 -10.49 -28.82
N ALA A 312 7.53 -10.39 -30.12
CA ALA A 312 8.44 -9.77 -31.07
C ALA A 312 8.62 -8.26 -30.82
N LEU A 313 7.53 -7.53 -30.55
CA LEU A 313 7.55 -6.08 -30.34
C LEU A 313 8.09 -5.65 -28.98
N SER A 314 7.96 -6.51 -27.97
CA SER A 314 8.41 -6.22 -26.60
C SER A 314 9.92 -6.32 -26.42
N GLY A 315 10.63 -7.09 -27.25
CA GLY A 315 12.09 -7.23 -27.16
C GLY A 315 12.57 -7.81 -25.82
N GLY A 316 11.74 -8.62 -25.15
CA GLY A 316 12.07 -9.24 -23.86
C GLY A 316 11.69 -8.41 -22.62
N ASP A 317 10.99 -7.28 -22.78
CA ASP A 317 10.45 -6.47 -21.68
C ASP A 317 9.01 -6.90 -21.35
N MET A 318 8.83 -7.55 -20.18
CA MET A 318 7.52 -8.02 -19.72
C MET A 318 6.51 -6.88 -19.52
N ARG A 319 6.95 -5.71 -19.04
CA ARG A 319 6.07 -4.56 -18.84
C ARG A 319 5.55 -4.06 -20.18
N LYS A 320 6.42 -4.04 -21.19
CA LYS A 320 6.02 -3.68 -22.55
C LYS A 320 5.03 -4.69 -23.14
N VAL A 321 5.22 -6.00 -22.91
CA VAL A 321 4.24 -7.03 -23.33
C VAL A 321 2.85 -6.74 -22.76
N LEU A 322 2.75 -6.52 -21.44
CA LEU A 322 1.47 -6.32 -20.76
C LEU A 322 0.80 -5.01 -21.18
N ASN A 323 1.58 -3.93 -21.36
CA ASN A 323 1.03 -2.65 -21.80
C ASN A 323 0.46 -2.74 -23.22
N ILE A 324 1.13 -3.44 -24.14
CA ILE A 324 0.62 -3.63 -25.51
C ILE A 324 -0.61 -4.56 -25.49
N LEU A 325 -0.58 -5.64 -24.70
CA LEU A 325 -1.74 -6.53 -24.51
C LEU A 325 -2.96 -5.75 -24.05
N GLN A 326 -2.82 -4.98 -22.97
CA GLN A 326 -3.88 -4.16 -22.41
C GLN A 326 -4.39 -3.13 -23.42
N SER A 327 -3.48 -2.39 -24.08
CA SER A 327 -3.85 -1.37 -25.08
C SER A 327 -4.61 -1.98 -26.25
N THR A 328 -4.18 -3.15 -26.73
CA THR A 328 -4.82 -3.84 -27.86
C THR A 328 -6.19 -4.38 -27.46
N ALA A 329 -6.31 -4.98 -26.27
CA ALA A 329 -7.57 -5.51 -25.75
C ALA A 329 -8.60 -4.41 -25.43
N MET A 330 -8.15 -3.20 -25.09
CA MET A 330 -9.03 -2.05 -24.91
C MET A 330 -9.49 -1.43 -26.23
N ALA A 331 -8.65 -1.47 -27.27
CA ALA A 331 -8.93 -0.87 -28.56
C ALA A 331 -9.72 -1.80 -29.51
N TYR A 332 -9.54 -3.12 -29.37
CA TYR A 332 -10.09 -4.12 -30.26
C TYR A 332 -10.70 -5.29 -29.49
N ASN A 333 -11.65 -5.98 -30.11
CA ASN A 333 -12.33 -7.14 -29.51
C ASN A 333 -11.45 -8.40 -29.42
N GLU A 334 -10.31 -8.45 -30.11
CA GLU A 334 -9.38 -9.59 -30.12
C GLU A 334 -7.95 -9.10 -30.35
N VAL A 335 -7.00 -9.74 -29.68
CA VAL A 335 -5.57 -9.44 -29.80
C VAL A 335 -4.96 -10.36 -30.86
N SER A 336 -4.96 -9.89 -32.11
CA SER A 336 -4.33 -10.53 -33.29
C SER A 336 -3.03 -9.84 -33.72
N GLU A 337 -2.24 -10.45 -34.61
CA GLU A 337 -1.01 -9.84 -35.14
C GLU A 337 -1.29 -8.44 -35.72
N ASP A 338 -2.28 -8.32 -36.59
CA ASP A 338 -2.63 -7.05 -37.25
C ASP A 338 -3.05 -5.97 -36.25
N ASN A 339 -3.88 -6.33 -35.27
CA ASN A 339 -4.38 -5.39 -34.25
C ASN A 339 -3.25 -4.91 -33.34
N VAL A 340 -2.33 -5.81 -32.97
CA VAL A 340 -1.15 -5.48 -32.15
C VAL A 340 -0.22 -4.52 -32.90
N TYR A 341 0.14 -4.81 -34.16
CA TYR A 341 1.02 -3.94 -34.95
C TYR A 341 0.37 -2.58 -35.23
N THR A 342 -0.93 -2.57 -35.55
CA THR A 342 -1.70 -1.34 -35.74
C THR A 342 -1.78 -0.52 -34.45
N CYS A 343 -2.02 -1.16 -33.29
CA CYS A 343 -2.11 -0.50 -31.99
C CYS A 343 -0.81 0.23 -31.60
N VAL A 344 0.34 -0.34 -31.94
CA VAL A 344 1.65 0.29 -31.64
C VAL A 344 2.06 1.28 -32.74
N GLY A 345 1.35 1.31 -33.88
CA GLY A 345 1.69 2.13 -35.03
C GLY A 345 2.93 1.65 -35.78
N HIS A 346 3.27 0.37 -35.67
CA HIS A 346 4.32 -0.25 -36.47
C HIS A 346 3.76 -0.72 -37.83
N PRO A 347 4.59 -0.70 -38.88
CA PRO A 347 4.20 -1.17 -40.20
C PRO A 347 3.85 -2.66 -40.19
N LEU A 348 2.76 -3.04 -40.85
CA LEU A 348 2.43 -4.44 -41.07
C LEU A 348 3.43 -5.09 -42.05
N ARG A 349 3.64 -6.39 -41.95
CA ARG A 349 4.49 -7.13 -42.92
C ARG A 349 3.98 -7.00 -44.35
N SER A 350 2.66 -6.94 -44.53
CA SER A 350 2.01 -6.65 -45.81
C SER A 350 2.43 -5.29 -46.35
N ASP A 351 2.44 -4.27 -45.52
CA ASP A 351 2.80 -2.92 -45.93
C ASP A 351 4.26 -2.82 -46.34
N ILE A 352 5.18 -3.44 -45.59
CA ILE A 352 6.60 -3.50 -45.97
C ILE A 352 6.77 -4.20 -47.32
N THR A 353 6.05 -5.30 -47.53
CA THR A 353 6.09 -6.05 -48.79
C THR A 353 5.55 -5.21 -49.95
N ASN A 354 4.46 -4.48 -49.72
CA ASN A 354 3.86 -3.57 -50.70
C ASN A 354 4.80 -2.41 -51.04
N ILE A 355 5.45 -1.80 -50.05
CA ILE A 355 6.45 -0.75 -50.25
C ILE A 355 7.60 -1.25 -51.11
N ILE A 356 8.15 -2.43 -50.80
CA ILE A 356 9.23 -3.03 -51.61
C ILE A 356 8.74 -3.32 -53.04
N ASN A 357 7.54 -3.85 -53.19
CA ASN A 357 6.96 -4.12 -54.51
C ASN A 357 6.75 -2.84 -55.34
N TRP A 358 6.25 -1.76 -54.73
CA TRP A 358 6.08 -0.47 -55.40
C TRP A 358 7.43 0.12 -55.78
N MET A 359 8.43 0.06 -54.89
CA MET A 359 9.78 0.56 -55.19
C MET A 359 10.46 -0.19 -56.34
N LEU A 360 10.16 -1.48 -56.52
CA LEU A 360 10.81 -2.31 -57.53
C LEU A 360 10.07 -2.32 -58.88
N ASN A 361 8.75 -2.09 -58.90
CA ASN A 361 7.92 -2.35 -60.09
C ASN A 361 7.09 -1.16 -60.57
N GLU A 362 6.85 -0.13 -59.74
CA GLU A 362 6.02 1.02 -60.11
C GLU A 362 6.87 2.23 -60.53
N ASP A 363 6.23 3.18 -61.22
CA ASP A 363 6.84 4.47 -61.53
C ASP A 363 7.09 5.30 -60.26
N PHE A 364 8.07 6.20 -60.30
CA PHE A 364 8.48 6.97 -59.12
C PHE A 364 7.34 7.79 -58.52
N GLN A 365 6.46 8.39 -59.34
CA GLN A 365 5.36 9.21 -58.83
C GLN A 365 4.30 8.37 -58.11
N LEU A 366 3.92 7.21 -58.67
CA LEU A 366 2.95 6.31 -58.07
C LEU A 366 3.50 5.66 -56.81
N ALA A 367 4.76 5.22 -56.83
CA ALA A 367 5.45 4.64 -55.69
C ALA A 367 5.53 5.65 -54.54
N TYR A 368 6.00 6.87 -54.81
CA TYR A 368 6.11 7.93 -53.80
C TYR A 368 4.75 8.24 -53.16
N LYS A 369 3.69 8.40 -53.98
CA LYS A 369 2.35 8.70 -53.48
C LYS A 369 1.77 7.59 -52.62
N SER A 370 1.97 6.32 -53.01
CA SER A 370 1.44 5.15 -52.30
C SER A 370 2.17 4.93 -50.97
N ILE A 371 3.49 5.13 -50.95
CA ILE A 371 4.30 5.08 -49.72
C ILE A 371 3.89 6.22 -48.78
N LEU A 372 3.76 7.46 -49.29
CA LEU A 372 3.40 8.62 -48.49
C LEU A 372 2.02 8.46 -47.82
N LEU A 373 1.03 7.96 -48.56
CA LEU A 373 -0.30 7.66 -48.02
C LEU A 373 -0.22 6.64 -46.87
N THR A 374 0.54 5.55 -47.07
CA THR A 374 0.71 4.48 -46.08
C THR A 374 1.37 4.99 -44.80
N VAL A 375 2.41 5.82 -44.92
CA VAL A 375 3.11 6.42 -43.77
C VAL A 375 2.21 7.42 -43.01
N ILE A 376 1.40 8.21 -43.72
CA ILE A 376 0.44 9.14 -43.09
C ILE A 376 -0.58 8.38 -42.23
N THR A 377 -1.08 7.23 -42.70
CA THR A 377 -1.98 6.38 -41.91
C THR A 377 -1.32 5.89 -40.62
N TRP A 378 -0.05 5.51 -40.63
CA TRP A 378 0.65 5.09 -39.40
C TRP A 378 0.82 6.24 -38.40
N CYS A 379 1.20 7.44 -38.87
CA CYS A 379 1.35 8.63 -38.02
C CYS A 379 0.05 9.10 -37.37
N ASN A 380 -1.10 8.90 -38.01
CA ASN A 380 -2.39 9.27 -37.42
C ASN A 380 -2.82 8.32 -36.30
N VAL A 381 -2.41 7.05 -36.34
CA VAL A 381 -2.70 6.06 -35.29
C VAL A 381 -1.83 6.30 -34.05
N THR A 382 -0.56 6.66 -34.24
CA THR A 382 0.35 6.99 -33.11
C THR A 382 -0.03 8.27 -32.36
N ASN A 383 -0.70 9.23 -33.00
CA ASN A 383 -1.17 10.47 -32.37
C ASN A 383 -2.43 10.32 -31.49
N PHE A 384 -3.18 9.21 -31.61
CA PHE A 384 -4.40 8.99 -30.83
C PHE A 384 -4.13 8.45 -29.41
N PHE A 385 -2.98 7.80 -29.19
CA PHE A 385 -2.68 7.05 -27.97
C PHE A 385 -2.12 7.84 -26.77
N PRO A 386 -1.35 8.95 -26.92
CA PRO A 386 -0.87 9.72 -25.76
C PRO A 386 -2.00 10.34 -24.92
N MET A 387 -3.21 10.46 -25.48
CA MET A 387 -4.37 11.05 -24.79
C MET A 387 -5.06 10.08 -23.80
N MET A 388 -4.90 8.77 -23.94
CA MET A 388 -5.63 7.76 -23.14
C MET A 388 -4.85 7.21 -21.93
N LEU A 389 -3.51 7.35 -21.90
CA LEU A 389 -2.67 6.67 -20.90
C LEU A 389 -1.79 7.60 -20.04
N GLY A 390 -2.01 8.92 -20.06
CA GLY A 390 -1.39 9.85 -19.11
C GLY A 390 0.15 9.79 -19.01
N SER A 391 0.83 9.29 -20.03
CA SER A 391 2.29 9.15 -20.05
C SER A 391 2.92 10.18 -20.99
N SER A 392 3.93 10.87 -20.46
CA SER A 392 4.59 12.05 -21.02
C SER A 392 5.04 11.89 -22.49
N LEU A 393 4.44 12.68 -23.38
CA LEU A 393 5.06 13.68 -24.29
C LEU A 393 6.46 13.43 -24.90
N GLN A 394 6.92 12.18 -25.08
CA GLN A 394 8.20 11.89 -25.76
C GLN A 394 8.06 11.21 -27.13
N ALA A 395 6.89 10.68 -27.49
CA ALA A 395 6.69 10.03 -28.78
C ALA A 395 6.47 11.01 -29.96
N THR A 396 6.00 12.23 -29.68
CA THR A 396 5.62 13.22 -30.69
C THR A 396 6.81 13.87 -31.41
N GLU A 397 8.00 13.91 -30.80
CA GLU A 397 9.17 14.55 -31.42
C GLU A 397 9.88 13.67 -32.46
N SER A 398 9.75 12.34 -32.40
CA SER A 398 10.50 11.44 -33.30
C SER A 398 9.89 11.27 -34.71
N CYS A 399 8.59 11.51 -34.89
CA CYS A 399 7.95 11.38 -36.22
C CYS A 399 8.14 12.63 -37.10
N LEU A 400 8.20 13.83 -36.52
CA LEU A 400 8.32 15.08 -37.28
C LEU A 400 9.78 15.42 -37.65
N TYR A 401 10.77 14.92 -36.92
CA TYR A 401 12.19 15.24 -37.17
C TYR A 401 12.80 14.47 -38.35
N ASN A 402 12.19 13.37 -38.80
CA ASN A 402 12.71 12.53 -39.90
C ASN A 402 12.11 12.87 -41.28
N LEU A 403 11.32 13.94 -41.38
CA LEU A 403 10.66 14.36 -42.63
C LEU A 403 11.09 15.76 -43.12
N ASN A 404 12.11 16.37 -42.51
CA ASN A 404 12.72 17.63 -42.98
C ASN A 404 14.17 17.45 -43.42
#